data_AF-A0A1C5II48-F1
#
_entry.id   AF-A0A1C5II48-F1
#
_cell.length_a   1.000
_cell.length_b   1.000
_cell.length_c   1.000
_cell.angle_alpha   90.00
_cell.angle_beta   90.00
_cell.angle_gamma   90.00
#
_symmetry.space_group_name_H-M   'P 1'
#
loop_
_entity.id
_entity.type
_entity.pdbx_description
1 polymer ?
#
loop_
_entity_poly.entity_id
_entity_poly.type
_entity_poly.pdbx_seq_one_letter_code
_entity_poly.pdbx_strand_id
1 'polypeptide(L)'
;MTVYDIAARLPSIDVLRERCKALAMLDAIVGGDYYAYDREWGEDEAASMRNGSGEEYDVVFTADGVFIRGVYHESSMFTYTDGRLWPGLLDGLPEEFQTQVHEPAFCRQDGTLDATFVLWRRTNDERWHAGDDIDFSPADDDEVDPDGSWLLDILCDDIVAEYIEHAKDVYETDLHPAAVEQIVAFRPLTNAAVRALNPEVELADLREQAEEYGYPTAA
;
A
#
# COMPACT_ATOMS: atom_id res chain seq x y z
N MET A 1 10.21 8.69 11.30
CA MET A 1 9.25 9.07 10.26
C MET A 1 7.84 8.93 10.82
N THR A 2 6.93 9.76 10.38
CA THR A 2 5.51 9.66 10.74
C THR A 2 4.65 9.74 9.49
N VAL A 3 3.35 9.54 9.67
CA VAL A 3 2.33 9.66 8.65
C VAL A 3 2.39 11.02 7.94
N TYR A 4 2.84 12.09 8.62
CA TYR A 4 3.01 13.42 8.02
C TYR A 4 4.16 13.48 7.02
N ASP A 5 5.26 12.75 7.27
CA ASP A 5 6.39 12.66 6.34
C ASP A 5 5.98 11.87 5.09
N ILE A 6 5.24 10.77 5.29
CA ILE A 6 4.67 9.96 4.21
C ILE A 6 3.65 10.77 3.39
N ALA A 7 2.73 11.49 4.04
CA ALA A 7 1.75 12.34 3.37
C ALA A 7 2.41 13.38 2.44
N ALA A 8 3.58 13.89 2.82
CA ALA A 8 4.34 14.84 2.01
C ALA A 8 5.03 14.21 0.79
N ARG A 9 5.26 12.89 0.79
CA ARG A 9 6.00 12.14 -0.24
C ARG A 9 5.12 11.29 -1.14
N LEU A 10 3.92 10.92 -0.68
CA LEU A 10 3.00 10.13 -1.49
C LEU A 10 2.63 10.87 -2.78
N PRO A 11 2.52 10.14 -3.91
CA PRO A 11 2.32 10.75 -5.21
C PRO A 11 0.86 11.18 -5.43
N SER A 12 0.53 11.66 -6.63
CA SER A 12 -0.88 11.85 -7.02
C SER A 12 -1.68 10.54 -6.97
N ILE A 13 -3.01 10.64 -6.86
CA ILE A 13 -3.92 9.48 -6.80
C ILE A 13 -3.69 8.52 -7.99
N ASP A 14 -3.57 9.06 -9.21
CA ASP A 14 -3.39 8.23 -10.40
C ASP A 14 -2.05 7.49 -10.40
N VAL A 15 -0.98 8.19 -10.00
CA VAL A 15 0.35 7.58 -9.87
C VAL A 15 0.37 6.54 -8.74
N LEU A 16 -0.30 6.79 -7.62
CA LEU A 16 -0.44 5.81 -6.55
C LEU A 16 -1.14 4.55 -7.05
N ARG A 17 -2.23 4.71 -7.81
CA ARG A 17 -2.98 3.59 -8.39
C ARG A 17 -2.12 2.74 -9.31
N GLU A 18 -1.37 3.36 -10.21
CA GLU A 18 -0.44 2.65 -11.10
C GLU A 18 0.67 1.94 -10.31
N ARG A 19 1.21 2.57 -9.26
CA ARG A 19 2.22 1.96 -8.37
C ARG A 19 1.69 0.73 -7.65
N CYS A 20 0.48 0.80 -7.08
CA CYS A 20 -0.16 -0.34 -6.44
C CYS A 20 -0.34 -1.52 -7.41
N LYS A 21 -0.83 -1.26 -8.63
CA LYS A 21 -0.97 -2.28 -9.68
C LYS A 21 0.37 -2.86 -10.10
N ALA A 22 1.40 -2.02 -10.21
CA ALA A 22 2.74 -2.45 -10.55
C ALA A 22 3.35 -3.35 -9.46
N LEU A 23 3.16 -3.02 -8.16
CA LEU A 23 3.60 -3.87 -7.06
C LEU A 23 2.92 -5.24 -7.08
N ALA A 24 1.59 -5.28 -7.18
CA ALA A 24 0.86 -6.54 -7.29
C ALA A 24 1.32 -7.38 -8.49
N MET A 25 1.61 -6.73 -9.62
CA MET A 25 2.09 -7.43 -10.80
C MET A 25 3.54 -7.93 -10.65
N LEU A 26 4.42 -7.14 -10.03
CA LEU A 26 5.78 -7.60 -9.71
C LEU A 26 5.74 -8.81 -8.78
N ASP A 27 4.87 -8.77 -7.77
CA ASP A 27 4.71 -9.85 -6.80
C ASP A 27 4.25 -11.15 -7.46
N ALA A 28 3.21 -11.09 -8.28
CA ALA A 28 2.74 -12.24 -9.02
C ALA A 28 3.80 -12.79 -10.00
N ILE A 29 4.68 -11.95 -10.57
CA ILE A 29 5.78 -12.42 -11.43
C ILE A 29 6.83 -13.18 -10.61
N VAL A 30 7.23 -12.67 -9.43
CA VAL A 30 8.24 -13.34 -8.59
C VAL A 30 7.67 -14.51 -7.78
N GLY A 31 6.34 -14.66 -7.76
CA GLY A 31 5.63 -15.69 -6.99
C GLY A 31 5.43 -15.31 -5.53
N GLY A 32 5.43 -14.01 -5.23
CA GLY A 32 5.08 -13.44 -3.93
C GLY A 32 3.58 -13.36 -3.70
N ASP A 33 3.22 -13.12 -2.44
CA ASP A 33 1.85 -12.97 -1.95
C ASP A 33 1.69 -11.77 -1.00
N TYR A 34 2.63 -10.82 -1.05
CA TYR A 34 2.63 -9.62 -0.23
C TYR A 34 1.71 -8.56 -0.79
N TYR A 35 1.77 -8.28 -2.09
CA TYR A 35 1.02 -7.20 -2.71
C TYR A 35 -0.10 -7.73 -3.60
N ALA A 36 -1.31 -7.19 -3.42
CA ALA A 36 -2.46 -7.54 -4.24
C ALA A 36 -3.25 -6.29 -4.66
N TYR A 37 -4.04 -6.44 -5.73
CA TYR A 37 -4.92 -5.40 -6.23
C TYR A 37 -6.28 -6.01 -6.59
N ASP A 38 -7.36 -5.43 -6.09
CA ASP A 38 -8.73 -5.82 -6.37
C ASP A 38 -9.44 -4.69 -7.11
N ARG A 39 -9.82 -4.95 -8.38
CA ARG A 39 -10.58 -4.00 -9.21
C ARG A 39 -12.08 -4.04 -8.94
N GLU A 40 -12.54 -5.01 -8.18
CA GLU A 40 -13.94 -5.28 -7.88
C GLU A 40 -14.20 -5.20 -6.37
N TRP A 41 -13.53 -4.25 -5.68
CA TRP A 41 -13.75 -3.94 -4.27
C TRP A 41 -15.09 -3.21 -4.08
N GLY A 42 -16.19 -3.96 -4.21
CA GLY A 42 -17.53 -3.39 -4.24
C GLY A 42 -17.73 -2.52 -5.48
N GLU A 43 -17.92 -1.21 -5.28
CA GLU A 43 -17.99 -0.22 -6.36
C GLU A 43 -16.65 0.52 -6.59
N ASP A 44 -15.64 0.22 -5.77
CA ASP A 44 -14.34 0.86 -5.71
C ASP A 44 -13.22 -0.09 -6.18
N GLU A 45 -11.97 0.38 -6.16
CA GLU A 45 -10.78 -0.46 -6.33
C GLU A 45 -9.97 -0.44 -5.03
N ALA A 46 -9.32 -1.55 -4.67
CA ALA A 46 -8.46 -1.62 -3.50
C ALA A 46 -7.08 -2.22 -3.82
N ALA A 47 -6.06 -1.74 -3.14
CA ALA A 47 -4.75 -2.39 -3.08
C ALA A 47 -4.44 -2.77 -1.63
N SER A 48 -3.74 -3.88 -1.45
CA SER A 48 -3.38 -4.37 -0.12
C SER A 48 -1.94 -4.85 -0.08
N MET A 49 -1.28 -4.67 1.07
CA MET A 49 -0.04 -5.35 1.42
C MET A 49 -0.24 -6.17 2.69
N ARG A 50 0.27 -7.40 2.72
CA ARG A 50 0.27 -8.29 3.89
C ARG A 50 1.62 -8.98 4.01
N ASN A 51 2.32 -8.80 5.12
CA ASN A 51 3.62 -9.45 5.33
C ASN A 51 3.56 -10.85 5.98
N GLY A 52 2.35 -11.36 6.23
CA GLY A 52 2.12 -12.65 6.91
C GLY A 52 2.48 -12.68 8.41
N SER A 53 3.01 -11.58 8.95
CA SER A 53 3.44 -11.42 10.35
C SER A 53 2.62 -10.37 11.10
N GLY A 54 1.55 -9.86 10.51
CA GLY A 54 0.61 -8.93 11.15
C GLY A 54 0.85 -7.46 10.82
N GLU A 55 1.72 -7.14 9.86
CA GLU A 55 1.80 -5.81 9.28
C GLU A 55 1.01 -5.78 7.99
N GLU A 56 0.23 -4.72 7.83
CA GLU A 56 -0.66 -4.59 6.69
C GLU A 56 -0.97 -3.14 6.37
N TYR A 57 -1.25 -2.86 5.10
CA TYR A 57 -1.96 -1.65 4.71
C TYR A 57 -2.99 -1.96 3.63
N ASP A 58 -3.98 -1.08 3.53
CA ASP A 58 -4.97 -1.06 2.47
C ASP A 58 -5.09 0.35 1.89
N VAL A 59 -5.24 0.43 0.57
CA VAL A 59 -5.46 1.66 -0.19
C VAL A 59 -6.76 1.48 -0.96
N VAL A 60 -7.80 2.23 -0.62
CA VAL A 60 -9.11 2.18 -1.30
C VAL A 60 -9.27 3.42 -2.18
N PHE A 61 -9.42 3.19 -3.47
CA PHE A 61 -9.67 4.20 -4.49
C PHE A 61 -11.17 4.33 -4.72
N THR A 62 -11.77 5.40 -4.22
CA THR A 62 -13.20 5.70 -4.35
C THR A 62 -13.46 6.76 -5.41
N ALA A 63 -14.74 7.00 -5.71
CA ALA A 63 -15.15 8.13 -6.55
C ALA A 63 -14.77 9.51 -5.94
N ASP A 64 -14.71 9.60 -4.60
CA ASP A 64 -14.47 10.84 -3.87
C ASP A 64 -12.99 11.07 -3.56
N GLY A 65 -12.14 10.04 -3.64
CA GLY A 65 -10.71 10.15 -3.45
C GLY A 65 -10.04 8.84 -3.08
N VAL A 66 -9.05 8.89 -2.19
CA VAL A 66 -8.34 7.71 -1.69
C VAL A 66 -8.31 7.72 -0.17
N PHE A 67 -8.61 6.57 0.41
CA PHE A 67 -8.44 6.29 1.83
C PHE A 67 -7.34 5.25 2.01
N ILE A 68 -6.43 5.48 2.95
CA ILE A 68 -5.35 4.55 3.30
C ILE A 68 -5.44 4.27 4.78
N ARG A 69 -5.41 2.99 5.16
CA ARG A 69 -5.15 2.56 6.53
C ARG A 69 -3.94 1.63 6.55
N GLY A 70 -3.26 1.58 7.67
CA GLY A 70 -2.32 0.49 7.91
C GLY A 70 -2.12 0.23 9.39
N VAL A 71 -1.57 -0.95 9.65
CA VAL A 71 -1.35 -1.52 10.97
C VAL A 71 0.09 -1.97 11.03
N TYR A 72 0.82 -1.41 11.99
CA TYR A 72 2.12 -1.91 12.43
C TYR A 72 1.98 -2.39 13.87
N HIS A 73 1.91 -3.70 14.09
CA HIS A 73 1.57 -4.26 15.41
C HIS A 73 2.66 -4.06 16.47
N GLU A 74 3.91 -3.80 16.06
CA GLU A 74 5.01 -3.46 16.97
C GLU A 74 5.11 -1.96 17.27
N SER A 75 4.27 -1.13 16.63
CA SER A 75 4.15 0.30 16.92
C SER A 75 3.93 0.53 18.41
N SER A 76 4.65 1.51 18.98
CA SER A 76 4.32 1.98 20.34
C SER A 76 2.88 2.49 20.43
N MET A 77 2.33 3.09 19.36
CA MET A 77 0.94 3.54 19.37
C MET A 77 -0.03 2.37 19.54
N PHE A 78 0.20 1.27 18.83
CA PHE A 78 -0.59 0.04 18.97
C PHE A 78 -0.45 -0.57 20.36
N THR A 79 0.79 -0.67 20.86
CA THR A 79 1.08 -1.33 22.14
C THR A 79 0.53 -0.54 23.33
N TYR A 80 0.67 0.79 23.31
CA TYR A 80 0.25 1.67 24.41
C TYR A 80 -1.27 1.70 24.60
N THR A 81 -2.03 1.60 23.50
CA THR A 81 -3.50 1.62 23.53
C THR A 81 -4.12 0.24 23.74
N ASP A 82 -3.31 -0.81 23.93
CA ASP A 82 -3.75 -2.22 23.93
C ASP A 82 -4.56 -2.53 22.66
N GLY A 83 -3.99 -2.08 21.54
CA GLY A 83 -4.54 -2.13 20.20
C GLY A 83 -5.57 -1.04 19.89
N ARG A 84 -6.21 -0.35 20.84
CA ARG A 84 -7.30 0.59 20.48
C ARG A 84 -6.83 1.70 19.53
N LEU A 85 -7.73 2.20 18.69
CA LEU A 85 -7.42 3.27 17.76
C LEU A 85 -6.82 4.48 18.49
N TRP A 86 -5.67 4.94 18.01
CA TRP A 86 -4.96 6.06 18.62
C TRP A 86 -5.76 7.36 18.48
N PRO A 87 -5.87 8.18 19.54
CA PRO A 87 -6.58 9.46 19.47
C PRO A 87 -6.01 10.38 18.38
N GLY A 88 -6.90 11.00 17.60
CA GLY A 88 -6.50 11.94 16.54
C GLY A 88 -6.33 11.32 15.16
N LEU A 89 -6.22 9.98 15.01
CA LEU A 89 -5.99 9.36 13.69
C LEU A 89 -7.05 9.68 12.63
N LEU A 90 -8.30 9.93 13.07
CA LEU A 90 -9.44 10.24 12.18
C LEU A 90 -9.88 11.71 12.30
N ASP A 91 -9.17 12.54 13.06
CA ASP A 91 -9.55 13.94 13.25
C ASP A 91 -9.37 14.68 11.92
N GLY A 92 -10.43 15.32 11.45
CA GLY A 92 -10.46 15.99 10.15
C GLY A 92 -10.82 15.07 8.98
N LEU A 93 -11.12 13.79 9.21
CA LEU A 93 -11.53 12.86 8.15
C LEU A 93 -12.84 13.32 7.48
N PRO A 94 -12.86 13.47 6.15
CA PRO A 94 -14.05 13.66 5.33
C PRO A 94 -15.18 12.65 5.61
N GLU A 95 -16.45 13.09 5.54
CA GLU A 95 -17.62 12.22 5.71
C GLU A 95 -17.69 11.15 4.61
N GLU A 96 -17.19 11.47 3.43
CA GLU A 96 -17.12 10.58 2.26
C GLU A 96 -16.30 9.31 2.52
N PHE A 97 -15.35 9.34 3.47
CA PHE A 97 -14.51 8.18 3.82
C PHE A 97 -15.01 7.38 5.03
N GLN A 98 -16.18 7.72 5.59
CA GLN A 98 -16.75 7.00 6.73
C GLN A 98 -17.11 5.55 6.38
N THR A 99 -17.44 5.27 5.11
CA THR A 99 -17.65 3.90 4.64
C THR A 99 -16.40 3.05 4.85
N GLN A 100 -15.21 3.57 4.54
CA GLN A 100 -13.95 2.84 4.70
C GLN A 100 -13.57 2.68 6.17
N VAL A 101 -13.87 3.66 7.04
CA VAL A 101 -13.67 3.52 8.50
C VAL A 101 -14.49 2.37 9.08
N HIS A 102 -15.66 2.09 8.52
CA HIS A 102 -16.58 1.06 8.97
C HIS A 102 -16.59 -0.19 8.11
N GLU A 103 -15.66 -0.30 7.17
CA GLU A 103 -15.50 -1.46 6.30
C GLU A 103 -15.16 -2.69 7.17
N PRO A 104 -16.01 -3.74 7.18
CA PRO A 104 -15.77 -4.93 7.98
C PRO A 104 -14.40 -5.58 7.78
N ALA A 105 -13.82 -5.52 6.58
CA ALA A 105 -12.49 -6.05 6.30
C ALA A 105 -11.36 -5.30 7.03
N PHE A 106 -11.59 -4.05 7.44
CA PHE A 106 -10.62 -3.20 8.12
C PHE A 106 -10.91 -3.06 9.62
N CYS A 107 -12.01 -3.65 10.08
CA CYS A 107 -12.47 -3.52 11.46
C CYS A 107 -12.19 -4.79 12.27
N ARG A 108 -11.95 -4.58 13.56
CA ARG A 108 -11.94 -5.66 14.55
C ARG A 108 -13.34 -6.22 14.78
N GLN A 109 -13.41 -7.30 15.57
CA GLN A 109 -14.66 -7.96 15.91
C GLN A 109 -15.69 -7.05 16.59
N ASP A 110 -15.26 -5.97 17.26
CA ASP A 110 -16.15 -4.99 17.89
C ASP A 110 -16.58 -3.84 16.96
N GLY A 111 -16.16 -3.87 15.69
CA GLY A 111 -16.47 -2.87 14.68
C GLY A 111 -15.58 -1.62 14.73
N THR A 112 -14.51 -1.64 15.52
CA THR A 112 -13.53 -0.55 15.53
C THR A 112 -12.50 -0.73 14.40
N LEU A 113 -12.16 0.37 13.71
CA LEU A 113 -11.10 0.39 12.70
C LEU A 113 -9.78 -0.10 13.32
N ASP A 114 -9.12 -1.04 12.66
CA ASP A 114 -7.77 -1.48 13.00
C ASP A 114 -6.74 -0.68 12.20
N ALA A 115 -6.08 0.28 12.87
CA ALA A 115 -5.09 1.15 12.25
C ALA A 115 -4.12 1.73 13.28
N THR A 116 -2.86 1.88 12.87
CA THR A 116 -1.83 2.70 13.54
C THR A 116 -1.55 3.99 12.79
N PHE A 117 -1.86 4.04 11.48
CA PHE A 117 -1.90 5.26 10.68
C PHE A 117 -3.08 5.25 9.72
N VAL A 118 -3.56 6.44 9.38
CA VAL A 118 -4.61 6.68 8.39
C VAL A 118 -4.22 7.89 7.56
N LEU A 119 -4.34 7.78 6.24
CA LEU A 119 -4.22 8.91 5.31
C LEU A 119 -5.45 9.00 4.41
N TRP A 120 -5.71 10.19 3.92
CA TRP A 120 -6.73 10.39 2.90
C TRP A 120 -6.36 11.51 1.96
N ARG A 121 -6.99 11.49 0.79
CA ARG A 121 -6.92 12.58 -0.17
C ARG A 121 -8.20 12.60 -1.00
N ARG A 122 -8.97 13.69 -0.97
CA ARG A 122 -10.09 13.84 -1.91
C ARG A 122 -9.56 14.07 -3.33
N THR A 123 -10.37 13.77 -4.34
CA THR A 123 -10.03 14.02 -5.75
C THR A 123 -9.64 15.47 -6.05
N ASN A 124 -10.23 16.42 -5.31
CA ASN A 124 -9.97 17.86 -5.48
C ASN A 124 -8.87 18.40 -4.56
N ASP A 125 -8.27 17.56 -3.69
CA ASP A 125 -7.19 17.98 -2.81
C ASP A 125 -5.84 17.93 -3.54
N GLU A 126 -4.99 18.93 -3.29
CA GLU A 126 -3.65 18.99 -3.87
C GLU A 126 -2.63 18.12 -3.11
N ARG A 127 -2.93 17.74 -1.88
CA ARG A 127 -2.02 17.02 -0.96
C ARG A 127 -2.73 15.88 -0.25
N TRP A 128 -1.95 14.96 0.31
CA TRP A 128 -2.45 13.98 1.27
C TRP A 128 -2.64 14.61 2.63
N HIS A 129 -3.59 14.05 3.37
CA HIS A 129 -3.98 14.44 4.70
C HIS A 129 -3.87 13.22 5.62
N ALA A 130 -3.66 13.50 6.90
CA ALA A 130 -3.74 12.56 8.01
C ALA A 130 -4.40 13.29 9.18
N GLY A 131 -4.68 12.58 10.27
CA GLY A 131 -5.24 13.15 11.49
C GLY A 131 -4.57 14.46 11.91
N ASP A 132 -5.35 15.48 12.26
CA ASP A 132 -4.80 16.77 12.71
C ASP A 132 -4.17 16.62 14.12
N ASP A 133 -2.98 17.20 14.32
CA ASP A 133 -2.28 17.31 15.61
C ASP A 133 -2.16 15.98 16.41
N ILE A 134 -1.85 14.87 15.72
CA ILE A 134 -1.61 13.57 16.36
C ILE A 134 -0.46 13.72 17.36
N ASP A 135 -0.74 13.43 18.64
CA ASP A 135 0.28 13.41 19.68
C ASP A 135 1.04 12.08 19.62
N PHE A 136 2.26 12.10 19.11
CA PHE A 136 3.16 10.94 19.09
C PHE A 136 4.02 10.82 20.36
N SER A 137 4.02 11.82 21.25
CA SER A 137 4.89 11.86 22.44
C SER A 137 4.70 10.71 23.45
N PRO A 138 3.53 10.03 23.55
CA PRO A 138 3.40 8.86 24.41
C PRO A 138 4.05 7.58 23.83
N ALA A 139 4.51 7.61 22.57
CA ALA A 139 5.39 6.58 22.03
C ALA A 139 6.82 6.71 22.60
N ASP A 140 7.63 5.66 22.52
CA ASP A 140 9.02 5.70 23.00
C ASP A 140 9.81 6.81 22.27
N ASP A 141 10.44 7.72 23.04
CA ASP A 141 11.21 8.86 22.51
C ASP A 141 12.38 8.41 21.60
N ASP A 142 12.83 7.16 21.72
CA ASP A 142 13.87 6.55 20.89
C ASP A 142 13.32 5.85 19.63
N GLU A 143 12.00 5.67 19.50
CA GLU A 143 11.38 5.03 18.34
C GLU A 143 11.34 5.98 17.14
N VAL A 144 11.97 5.55 16.05
CA VAL A 144 12.08 6.37 14.85
C VAL A 144 10.72 6.48 14.15
N ASP A 145 9.88 5.45 14.20
CA ASP A 145 8.65 5.33 13.39
C ASP A 145 7.42 4.90 14.21
N PRO A 146 6.92 5.76 15.11
CA PRO A 146 5.96 5.38 16.15
C PRO A 146 4.60 4.91 15.62
N ASP A 147 4.24 5.25 14.37
CA ASP A 147 3.00 4.82 13.72
C ASP A 147 3.17 3.66 12.73
N GLY A 148 4.39 3.36 12.29
CA GLY A 148 4.67 2.35 11.27
C GLY A 148 4.33 2.76 9.83
N SER A 149 4.10 4.05 9.56
CA SER A 149 3.74 4.53 8.23
C SER A 149 4.83 4.36 7.16
N TRP A 150 6.07 4.05 7.58
CA TRP A 150 7.17 3.64 6.69
C TRP A 150 6.81 2.45 5.78
N LEU A 151 5.80 1.63 6.13
CA LEU A 151 5.25 0.60 5.25
C LEU A 151 4.83 1.12 3.86
N LEU A 152 4.52 2.42 3.76
CA LEU A 152 4.15 3.08 2.51
C LEU A 152 5.34 3.68 1.74
N ASP A 153 6.58 3.57 2.25
CA ASP A 153 7.77 4.14 1.60
C ASP A 153 7.97 3.60 0.18
N ILE A 154 7.69 2.32 -0.03
CA ILE A 154 7.76 1.67 -1.35
C ILE A 154 6.84 2.32 -2.39
N LEU A 155 5.77 2.99 -1.96
CA LEU A 155 4.83 3.70 -2.83
C LEU A 155 5.24 5.16 -3.12
N CYS A 156 6.34 5.64 -2.54
CA CYS A 156 6.88 6.99 -2.72
C CYS A 156 7.89 7.05 -3.91
N ASP A 157 8.97 7.83 -3.81
CA ASP A 157 9.72 8.29 -4.98
C ASP A 157 10.57 7.22 -5.70
N ASP A 158 11.14 6.23 -4.99
CA ASP A 158 12.07 5.24 -5.56
C ASP A 158 11.57 3.78 -5.48
N ILE A 159 10.32 3.57 -5.88
CA ILE A 159 9.66 2.25 -5.91
C ILE A 159 10.50 1.15 -6.61
N VAL A 160 11.35 1.49 -7.59
CA VAL A 160 12.22 0.51 -8.26
C VAL A 160 13.29 0.00 -7.31
N ALA A 161 14.02 0.88 -6.63
CA ALA A 161 15.04 0.47 -5.67
C ALA A 161 14.41 -0.25 -4.48
N GLU A 162 13.32 0.29 -3.95
CA GLU A 162 12.58 -0.26 -2.80
C GLU A 162 12.07 -1.67 -3.09
N TYR A 163 11.49 -1.92 -4.27
CA TYR A 163 11.02 -3.28 -4.61
C TYR A 163 12.18 -4.26 -4.86
N ILE A 164 13.32 -3.80 -5.39
CA ILE A 164 14.50 -4.67 -5.57
C ILE A 164 15.06 -5.09 -4.21
N GLU A 165 15.15 -4.16 -3.26
CA GLU A 165 15.57 -4.46 -1.89
C GLU A 165 14.59 -5.42 -1.21
N HIS A 166 13.29 -5.13 -1.32
CA HIS A 166 12.23 -6.01 -0.84
C HIS A 166 12.33 -7.44 -1.41
N ALA A 167 12.44 -7.58 -2.73
CA ALA A 167 12.52 -8.89 -3.38
C ALA A 167 13.78 -9.67 -2.97
N LYS A 168 14.88 -8.97 -2.69
CA LYS A 168 16.10 -9.57 -2.18
C LYS A 168 15.95 -10.05 -0.74
N ASP A 169 15.33 -9.26 0.12
CA ASP A 169 15.24 -9.56 1.55
C ASP A 169 14.12 -10.57 1.85
N VAL A 170 13.01 -10.54 1.10
CA VAL A 170 11.83 -11.38 1.33
C VAL A 170 11.83 -12.62 0.45
N TYR A 171 12.15 -12.49 -0.84
CA TYR A 171 12.11 -13.59 -1.81
C TYR A 171 13.51 -14.15 -2.15
N GLU A 172 14.57 -13.67 -1.48
CA GLU A 172 15.96 -14.05 -1.74
C GLU A 172 16.35 -13.97 -3.23
N THR A 173 15.77 -12.99 -3.94
CA THR A 173 15.87 -12.89 -5.41
C THR A 173 16.51 -11.57 -5.86
N ASP A 174 17.57 -11.66 -6.66
CA ASP A 174 18.21 -10.50 -7.29
C ASP A 174 17.51 -10.14 -8.62
N LEU A 175 16.69 -9.09 -8.60
CA LEU A 175 15.97 -8.62 -9.79
C LEU A 175 16.81 -7.63 -10.62
N HIS A 176 16.68 -7.71 -11.95
CA HIS A 176 17.35 -6.78 -12.85
C HIS A 176 16.62 -5.42 -12.86
N PRO A 177 17.28 -4.28 -12.52
CA PRO A 177 16.61 -2.99 -12.38
C PRO A 177 15.81 -2.54 -13.60
N ALA A 178 16.37 -2.71 -14.80
CA ALA A 178 15.68 -2.33 -16.04
C ALA A 178 14.41 -3.14 -16.34
N ALA A 179 14.24 -4.33 -15.74
CA ALA A 179 13.03 -5.12 -15.88
C ALA A 179 11.97 -4.64 -14.89
N VAL A 180 12.36 -4.38 -13.63
CA VAL A 180 11.48 -3.77 -12.61
C VAL A 180 10.97 -2.40 -13.08
N GLU A 181 11.86 -1.56 -13.63
CA GLU A 181 11.52 -0.25 -14.17
C GLU A 181 10.45 -0.32 -15.28
N GLN A 182 10.44 -1.38 -16.09
CA GLN A 182 9.39 -1.55 -17.11
C GLN A 182 8.02 -1.78 -16.49
N ILE A 183 7.95 -2.52 -15.38
CA ILE A 183 6.70 -2.81 -14.68
C ILE A 183 6.22 -1.58 -13.90
N VAL A 184 7.13 -0.92 -13.18
CA VAL A 184 6.85 0.33 -12.46
C VAL A 184 6.41 1.44 -13.41
N ALA A 185 6.97 1.54 -14.61
CA ALA A 185 6.56 2.51 -15.63
C ALA A 185 5.21 2.14 -16.31
N PHE A 186 4.48 1.17 -15.76
CA PHE A 186 3.16 0.73 -16.19
C PHE A 186 3.08 0.38 -17.69
N ARG A 187 4.18 -0.17 -18.24
CA ARG A 187 4.25 -0.56 -19.65
C ARG A 187 3.56 -1.91 -19.86
N PRO A 188 2.99 -2.17 -21.06
CA PRO A 188 2.39 -3.46 -21.36
C PRO A 188 3.32 -4.62 -21.05
N LEU A 189 2.83 -5.59 -20.29
CA LEU A 189 3.58 -6.77 -19.89
C LEU A 189 3.96 -7.58 -21.12
N THR A 190 5.25 -7.87 -21.27
CA THR A 190 5.79 -8.68 -22.36
C THR A 190 6.42 -9.94 -21.82
N ASN A 191 6.45 -11.01 -22.62
CA ASN A 191 7.11 -12.25 -22.22
C ASN A 191 8.62 -12.06 -21.95
N ALA A 192 9.25 -11.08 -22.61
CA ALA A 192 10.65 -10.75 -22.38
C ALA A 192 10.87 -10.09 -21.01
N ALA A 193 9.98 -9.17 -20.60
CA ALA A 193 10.04 -8.54 -19.28
C ALA A 193 9.76 -9.55 -18.16
N VAL A 194 8.73 -10.40 -18.32
CA VAL A 194 8.39 -11.47 -17.36
C VAL A 194 9.59 -12.40 -17.16
N ARG A 195 10.15 -12.97 -18.24
CA ARG A 195 11.28 -13.89 -18.13
C ARG A 195 12.58 -13.26 -17.63
N ALA A 196 12.73 -11.93 -17.73
CA ALA A 196 13.86 -11.23 -17.16
C ALA A 196 13.76 -11.11 -15.63
N LEU A 197 12.55 -11.14 -15.08
CA LEU A 197 12.28 -11.12 -13.64
C LEU A 197 12.17 -12.54 -13.06
N ASN A 198 11.44 -13.42 -13.74
CA ASN A 198 11.28 -14.82 -13.36
C ASN A 198 11.36 -15.73 -14.60
N PRO A 199 12.49 -16.45 -14.81
CA PRO A 199 12.67 -17.33 -15.97
C PRO A 199 11.71 -18.51 -16.06
N GLU A 200 11.03 -18.86 -14.96
CA GLU A 200 10.13 -20.02 -14.86
C GLU A 200 8.69 -19.68 -15.24
N VAL A 201 8.35 -18.40 -15.36
CA VAL A 201 7.00 -17.91 -15.65
C VAL A 201 6.94 -17.34 -17.07
N GLU A 202 5.81 -17.55 -17.75
CA GLU A 202 5.52 -16.90 -19.03
C GLU A 202 4.37 -15.90 -18.89
N LEU A 203 4.31 -14.92 -19.79
CA LEU A 203 3.18 -13.98 -19.86
C LEU A 203 1.82 -14.72 -19.94
N ALA A 204 1.79 -15.90 -20.56
CA ALA A 204 0.57 -16.68 -20.68
C ALA A 204 -0.01 -17.10 -19.31
N ASP A 205 0.84 -17.35 -18.33
CA ASP A 205 0.45 -17.79 -16.98
C ASP A 205 -0.04 -16.61 -16.13
N LEU A 206 0.27 -15.38 -16.52
CA LEU A 206 -0.03 -14.14 -15.79
C LEU A 206 -1.19 -13.34 -16.38
N ARG A 207 -1.82 -13.81 -17.48
CA ARG A 207 -2.87 -13.03 -18.15
C ARG A 207 -4.09 -12.78 -17.26
N GLU A 208 -4.47 -13.77 -16.47
CA GLU A 208 -5.60 -13.69 -15.56
C GLU A 208 -5.32 -12.67 -14.45
N GLN A 209 -4.17 -12.78 -13.77
CA GLN A 209 -3.75 -11.80 -12.75
C GLN A 209 -3.61 -10.39 -13.35
N ALA A 210 -3.03 -10.25 -14.55
CA ALA A 210 -2.90 -8.95 -15.19
C ALA A 210 -4.27 -8.33 -15.51
N GLU A 211 -5.26 -9.13 -15.92
CA GLU A 211 -6.63 -8.65 -16.12
C GLU A 211 -7.30 -8.25 -14.79
N GLU A 212 -7.16 -9.09 -13.77
CA GLU A 212 -7.65 -8.87 -12.40
C GLU A 212 -7.07 -7.58 -11.80
N TYR A 213 -5.77 -7.34 -11.96
CA TYR A 213 -5.10 -6.14 -11.46
C TYR A 213 -5.30 -4.94 -12.39
N GLY A 214 -5.78 -5.17 -13.62
CA GLY A 214 -5.90 -4.15 -14.66
C GLY A 214 -4.55 -3.61 -15.12
N TYR A 215 -3.54 -4.47 -15.08
CA TYR A 215 -2.22 -4.21 -15.60
C TYR A 215 -2.20 -4.46 -17.12
N PRO A 216 -1.65 -3.54 -17.94
CA PRO A 216 -1.68 -3.70 -19.39
C PRO A 216 -0.85 -4.90 -19.84
N THR A 217 -1.33 -5.67 -20.81
CA THR A 217 -0.58 -6.76 -21.45
C THR A 217 -0.31 -6.45 -22.92
N ALA A 218 0.84 -6.90 -23.43
CA ALA A 218 1.09 -6.85 -24.88
C ALA A 218 0.22 -7.89 -25.60
N ALA A 219 -0.29 -7.50 -26.78
CA ALA A 219 -1.07 -8.37 -27.65
C ALA A 219 -0.29 -9.60 -28.14
#